data_AF-A0A518HI58-F1
#
_entry.id   AF-A0A518HI58-F1
#
_cell.length_a   1.000
_cell.length_b   1.000
_cell.length_c   1.000
_cell.angle_alpha   90.00
_cell.angle_beta   90.00
_cell.angle_gamma   90.00
#
_symmetry.space_group_name_H-M   'P 1'
#
loop_
_entity.id
_entity.type
_entity.pdbx_description
1 polymer ?
#
loop_
_entity_poly.entity_id
_entity_poly.type
_entity_poly.pdbx_seq_one_letter_code
_entity_poly.pdbx_strand_id
1 'polypeptide(L)'
;MGGFIQGRYGRMAKQSEQTDHRPIRSILRRLILAPAAWSLIWPMLLLIGSYVAYSRWYAEHFAQAYGSVDPQSITISPPHQYVRTDLVAEVYDETRLTELSPVDRSVTAKLASAFASHPWVKHVHRVRKLPSGKFELDLDYRQPVAAFHVTGGEKWKQMIAEHLKSLGYPVSDVNGYLPLDGEGMLLPTAGLTYDDAMELIHIEVWELYPTGNEGTPFGDRRVESAALLAKLLSAVRDQIRIAKITVSGDSRLNLVPQLEITTGDNTHLFWGSPPGMEQPRERDARAKLTDLLSGNFVPGGDLSIAAGNSPPLR
;
A
#
# COMPACT_ATOMS: atom_id res chain seq x y z
N MET A 1 11.64 -61.87 -103.56
CA MET A 1 12.14 -63.13 -104.17
C MET A 1 12.57 -64.03 -103.02
N GLY A 2 11.83 -65.13 -102.78
CA GLY A 2 12.24 -66.30 -101.98
C GLY A 2 12.41 -66.16 -100.46
N GLY A 3 11.76 -67.05 -99.69
CA GLY A 3 12.24 -67.38 -98.35
C GLY A 3 11.19 -67.85 -97.33
N PHE A 4 10.57 -69.01 -97.57
CA PHE A 4 9.98 -69.83 -96.52
C PHE A 4 11.05 -70.25 -95.49
N ILE A 5 10.68 -70.43 -94.21
CA ILE A 5 10.79 -71.71 -93.47
C ILE A 5 10.31 -71.58 -92.00
N GLN A 6 9.60 -72.63 -91.60
CA GLN A 6 8.99 -72.96 -90.31
C GLN A 6 9.97 -73.26 -89.15
N GLY A 7 9.41 -73.22 -87.94
CA GLY A 7 9.75 -74.11 -86.82
C GLY A 7 10.08 -73.34 -85.54
N ARG A 8 9.71 -73.74 -84.32
CA ARG A 8 9.10 -74.96 -83.79
C ARG A 8 8.75 -74.68 -82.31
N TYR A 9 7.71 -75.35 -81.83
CA TYR A 9 7.13 -75.37 -80.47
C TYR A 9 8.08 -75.49 -79.26
N GLY A 10 7.65 -74.91 -78.13
CA GLY A 10 8.02 -75.29 -76.75
C GLY A 10 7.28 -74.39 -75.72
N ARG A 11 6.07 -74.73 -75.28
CA ARG A 11 5.67 -75.57 -74.11
C ARG A 11 5.71 -74.82 -72.75
N MET A 12 4.50 -74.59 -72.21
CA MET A 12 4.06 -74.49 -70.80
C MET A 12 4.98 -73.86 -69.73
N ALA A 13 4.46 -72.87 -69.00
CA ALA A 13 4.10 -73.03 -67.57
C ALA A 13 3.34 -71.80 -67.05
N LYS A 14 2.38 -72.10 -66.19
CA LYS A 14 1.43 -71.22 -65.50
C LYS A 14 2.05 -70.83 -64.16
N GLN A 15 2.19 -69.55 -63.84
CA GLN A 15 2.28 -69.13 -62.44
C GLN A 15 1.88 -67.67 -62.23
N SER A 16 0.75 -67.53 -61.57
CA SER A 16 0.31 -66.36 -60.83
C SER A 16 1.16 -66.20 -59.56
N GLU A 17 1.75 -65.04 -59.34
CA GLU A 17 2.26 -64.60 -58.03
C GLU A 17 2.21 -63.05 -58.02
N GLN A 18 1.17 -62.48 -57.44
CA GLN A 18 1.13 -61.96 -56.07
C GLN A 18 2.16 -60.84 -55.82
N THR A 19 1.61 -59.62 -55.80
CA THR A 19 2.21 -58.35 -55.39
C THR A 19 2.88 -58.42 -54.01
N ASP A 20 4.18 -58.14 -53.94
CA ASP A 20 4.92 -57.94 -52.68
C ASP A 20 5.20 -56.44 -52.41
N HIS A 21 4.89 -56.03 -51.18
CA HIS A 21 4.92 -54.67 -50.64
C HIS A 21 6.32 -54.26 -50.16
N ARG A 22 6.96 -53.21 -50.71
CA ARG A 22 8.00 -52.43 -49.97
C ARG A 22 8.12 -50.94 -50.42
N PRO A 23 7.21 -50.02 -50.01
CA PRO A 23 7.35 -48.60 -50.34
C PRO A 23 8.37 -47.84 -49.46
N ILE A 24 8.89 -48.46 -48.39
CA ILE A 24 9.73 -47.79 -47.38
C ILE A 24 11.19 -47.63 -47.86
N ARG A 25 11.68 -48.49 -48.75
CA ARG A 25 13.09 -48.47 -49.18
C ARG A 25 13.42 -47.40 -50.24
N SER A 26 12.42 -46.85 -50.94
CA SER A 26 12.63 -45.82 -51.97
C SER A 26 12.69 -44.40 -51.40
N ILE A 27 12.02 -44.14 -50.28
CA ILE A 27 12.06 -42.84 -49.59
C ILE A 27 13.40 -42.65 -48.86
N LEU A 28 13.94 -43.72 -48.27
CA LEU A 28 15.25 -43.72 -47.59
C LEU A 28 16.45 -43.47 -48.53
N ARG A 29 16.36 -43.82 -49.81
CA ARG A 29 17.46 -43.56 -50.78
C ARG A 29 17.47 -42.14 -51.36
N ARG A 30 16.34 -41.43 -51.36
CA ARG A 30 16.28 -40.03 -51.85
C ARG A 30 16.76 -38.99 -50.82
N LEU A 31 16.81 -39.35 -49.55
CA LEU A 31 17.35 -38.48 -48.49
C LEU A 31 18.89 -38.46 -48.42
N ILE A 32 19.58 -39.38 -49.10
CA ILE A 32 21.04 -39.56 -48.99
C ILE A 32 21.83 -38.77 -50.07
N LEU A 33 21.17 -38.13 -51.04
CA LEU A 33 21.83 -37.48 -52.19
C LEU A 33 21.46 -36.01 -52.41
N ALA A 34 20.87 -35.33 -51.42
CA ALA A 34 20.66 -33.88 -51.46
C ALA A 34 21.66 -33.17 -50.53
N PRO A 35 22.65 -32.42 -51.05
CA PRO A 35 23.58 -31.63 -50.22
C PRO A 35 22.86 -30.65 -49.27
N ALA A 36 21.65 -30.23 -49.64
CA ALA A 36 20.79 -29.36 -48.85
C ALA A 36 20.27 -30.01 -47.54
N ALA A 37 20.09 -31.33 -47.50
CA ALA A 37 19.59 -32.03 -46.31
C ALA A 37 20.58 -31.97 -45.14
N TRP A 38 21.89 -31.95 -45.42
CA TRP A 38 22.92 -31.77 -44.41
C TRP A 38 22.98 -30.36 -43.83
N SER A 39 22.53 -29.34 -44.59
CA SER A 39 22.45 -27.97 -44.10
C SER A 39 21.37 -27.76 -43.03
N LEU A 40 20.34 -28.62 -43.00
CA LEU A 40 19.26 -28.59 -42.01
C LEU A 40 19.60 -29.36 -40.73
N ILE A 41 20.57 -30.28 -40.77
CA ILE A 41 20.98 -31.07 -39.60
C ILE A 41 21.63 -30.16 -38.54
N TRP A 42 22.50 -29.24 -38.95
CA TRP A 42 23.17 -28.31 -38.04
C TRP A 42 22.23 -27.37 -37.28
N PRO A 43 21.30 -26.64 -37.91
CA PRO A 43 20.34 -25.81 -37.19
C PRO A 43 19.38 -26.66 -36.34
N MET A 44 19.02 -27.87 -36.78
CA MET A 44 18.19 -28.76 -35.97
C MET A 44 18.93 -29.25 -34.72
N LEU A 45 20.21 -29.62 -34.84
CA LEU A 45 21.06 -29.96 -33.69
C LEU A 45 21.29 -28.75 -32.77
N LEU A 46 21.44 -27.55 -33.32
CA LEU A 46 21.53 -26.32 -32.52
C LEU A 46 20.21 -26.03 -31.79
N LEU A 47 19.05 -26.20 -32.42
CA LEU A 47 17.75 -26.03 -31.77
C LEU A 47 17.54 -27.05 -30.67
N ILE A 48 17.84 -28.34 -30.92
CA ILE A 48 17.74 -29.41 -29.92
C ILE A 48 18.74 -29.17 -28.78
N GLY A 49 19.99 -28.83 -29.09
CA GLY A 49 21.02 -28.52 -28.11
C GLY A 49 20.66 -27.31 -27.26
N SER A 50 20.16 -26.24 -27.89
CA SER A 50 19.66 -25.04 -27.20
C SER A 50 18.46 -25.36 -26.31
N TYR A 51 17.55 -26.21 -26.76
CA TYR A 51 16.38 -26.63 -25.97
C TYR A 51 16.77 -27.50 -24.77
N VAL A 52 17.68 -28.46 -24.96
CA VAL A 52 18.20 -29.30 -23.87
C VAL A 52 18.99 -28.46 -22.88
N ALA A 53 19.82 -27.54 -23.36
CA ALA A 53 20.57 -26.64 -22.50
C ALA A 53 19.67 -25.70 -21.70
N TYR A 54 18.62 -25.18 -22.35
CA TYR A 54 17.61 -24.34 -21.71
C TYR A 54 16.85 -25.12 -20.62
N SER A 55 16.34 -26.30 -20.95
CA SER A 55 15.51 -27.09 -20.03
C SER A 55 16.29 -27.68 -18.85
N ARG A 56 17.54 -28.08 -19.02
CA ARG A 56 18.33 -28.72 -17.95
C ARG A 56 19.16 -27.78 -17.09
N TRP A 57 19.63 -26.66 -17.62
CA TRP A 57 20.53 -25.77 -16.88
C TRP A 57 19.99 -24.37 -16.70
N TYR A 58 19.35 -23.81 -17.73
CA TYR A 58 18.87 -22.43 -17.67
C TYR A 58 17.54 -22.30 -16.91
N ALA A 59 16.62 -23.25 -17.07
CA ALA A 59 15.30 -23.20 -16.46
C ALA A 59 15.38 -23.23 -14.92
N GLU A 60 16.23 -24.08 -14.34
CA GLU A 60 16.40 -24.17 -12.88
C GLU A 60 17.07 -22.91 -12.30
N HIS A 61 18.13 -22.41 -12.96
CA HIS A 61 18.82 -21.20 -12.51
C HIS A 61 17.95 -19.95 -12.65
N PHE A 62 17.18 -19.84 -13.73
CA PHE A 62 16.24 -18.73 -13.96
C PHE A 62 15.06 -18.78 -13.00
N ALA A 63 14.53 -19.98 -12.70
CA ALA A 63 13.45 -20.15 -11.73
C ALA A 63 13.90 -19.85 -10.29
N GLN A 64 15.14 -20.19 -9.91
CA GLN A 64 15.68 -19.84 -8.59
C GLN A 64 15.98 -18.34 -8.46
N ALA A 65 16.50 -17.70 -9.50
CA ALA A 65 16.85 -16.28 -9.47
C ALA A 65 15.66 -15.33 -9.64
N TYR A 66 14.55 -15.78 -10.24
CA TYR A 66 13.37 -14.95 -10.54
C TYR A 66 12.03 -15.59 -10.16
N GLY A 67 12.05 -16.57 -9.26
CA GLY A 67 10.86 -17.28 -8.79
C GLY A 67 9.95 -16.41 -7.92
N SER A 68 10.56 -15.62 -7.03
CA SER A 68 9.86 -14.70 -6.14
C SER A 68 10.60 -13.36 -6.02
N VAL A 69 9.90 -12.29 -5.66
CA VAL A 69 10.52 -11.03 -5.26
C VAL A 69 11.19 -11.24 -3.91
N ASP A 70 12.47 -10.89 -3.80
CA ASP A 70 13.21 -10.89 -2.54
C ASP A 70 12.94 -9.58 -1.78
N PRO A 71 12.49 -9.60 -0.50
CA PRO A 71 12.34 -8.39 0.31
C PRO A 71 13.58 -7.50 0.33
N GLN A 72 14.78 -8.09 0.35
CA GLN A 72 16.04 -7.34 0.40
C GLN A 72 16.35 -6.60 -0.91
N SER A 73 15.65 -6.96 -2.00
CA SER A 73 15.76 -6.30 -3.30
C SER A 73 14.86 -5.06 -3.42
N ILE A 74 13.99 -4.82 -2.44
CA ILE A 74 13.07 -3.70 -2.38
C ILE A 74 13.70 -2.58 -1.55
N THR A 75 13.84 -1.40 -2.13
CA THR A 75 14.28 -0.18 -1.46
C THR A 75 13.13 0.81 -1.43
N ILE A 76 12.82 1.35 -0.25
CA ILE A 76 11.78 2.37 -0.04
C ILE A 76 12.40 3.72 0.31
N SER A 77 11.68 4.81 0.08
CA SER A 77 12.03 6.13 0.61
C SER A 77 12.27 6.06 2.13
N PRO A 78 13.23 6.83 2.69
CA PRO A 78 13.53 6.76 4.11
C PRO A 78 12.31 7.16 4.94
N PRO A 79 11.83 6.30 5.86
CA PRO A 79 10.68 6.62 6.69
C PRO A 79 11.07 7.62 7.80
N HIS A 80 10.05 8.25 8.41
CA HIS A 80 10.24 9.13 9.56
C HIS A 80 10.32 8.33 10.88
N GLN A 81 10.69 9.02 11.96
CA GLN A 81 11.01 8.43 13.27
C GLN A 81 9.90 7.58 13.95
N TYR A 82 8.65 7.76 13.54
CA TYR A 82 7.51 7.02 14.12
C TYR A 82 7.30 5.65 13.46
N VAL A 83 7.81 5.44 12.25
CA VAL A 83 7.78 4.13 11.59
C VAL A 83 8.96 3.32 12.12
N ARG A 84 8.73 2.56 13.19
CA ARG A 84 9.76 1.73 13.84
C ARG A 84 9.75 0.27 13.39
N THR A 85 8.82 -0.10 12.52
CA THR A 85 8.68 -1.45 11.98
C THR A 85 9.37 -1.57 10.62
N ASP A 86 9.73 -2.80 10.26
CA ASP A 86 10.21 -3.10 8.90
C ASP A 86 9.00 -3.21 7.96
N LEU A 87 8.62 -2.07 7.38
CA LEU A 87 7.50 -1.94 6.46
C LEU A 87 7.58 -2.93 5.29
N VAL A 88 8.79 -3.23 4.81
CA VAL A 88 8.98 -4.15 3.68
C VAL A 88 8.64 -5.57 4.12
N ALA A 89 9.13 -5.98 5.28
CA ALA A 89 8.80 -7.29 5.85
C ALA A 89 7.31 -7.44 6.13
N GLU A 90 6.68 -6.44 6.76
CA GLU A 90 5.24 -6.45 7.07
C GLU A 90 4.38 -6.59 5.81
N VAL A 91 4.61 -5.75 4.80
CA VAL A 91 3.87 -5.82 3.53
C VAL A 91 4.10 -7.17 2.83
N TYR A 92 5.32 -7.71 2.90
CA TYR A 92 5.66 -8.97 2.26
C TYR A 92 4.92 -10.16 2.87
N ASP A 93 4.83 -10.20 4.20
CA ASP A 93 4.14 -11.26 4.95
C ASP A 93 2.62 -11.17 4.78
N GLU A 94 2.05 -9.96 4.80
CA GLU A 94 0.60 -9.76 4.72
C GLU A 94 0.02 -9.99 3.32
N THR A 95 0.75 -9.63 2.27
CA THR A 95 0.20 -9.59 0.89
C THR A 95 0.57 -10.78 0.01
N ARG A 96 1.15 -11.85 0.58
CA ARG A 96 1.58 -13.07 -0.14
C ARG A 96 2.43 -12.75 -1.39
N LEU A 97 3.34 -11.77 -1.30
CA LEU A 97 4.22 -11.41 -2.41
C LEU A 97 5.22 -12.51 -2.79
N THR A 98 5.28 -13.58 -1.98
CA THR A 98 6.05 -14.81 -2.22
C THR A 98 5.75 -15.48 -3.56
N GLU A 99 4.56 -15.27 -4.14
CA GLU A 99 4.18 -15.86 -5.44
C GLU A 99 4.49 -14.95 -6.64
N LEU A 100 5.00 -13.73 -6.41
CA LEU A 100 5.25 -12.78 -7.48
C LEU A 100 6.63 -12.96 -8.07
N SER A 101 6.68 -13.31 -9.36
CA SER A 101 7.93 -13.29 -10.10
C SER A 101 8.34 -11.84 -10.43
N PRO A 102 9.61 -11.44 -10.20
CA PRO A 102 10.12 -10.15 -10.63
C PRO A 102 10.01 -9.93 -12.14
N VAL A 103 9.90 -10.99 -12.93
CA VAL A 103 9.82 -10.93 -14.41
C VAL A 103 8.40 -10.60 -14.89
N ASP A 104 7.38 -10.81 -14.04
CA ASP A 104 6.00 -10.46 -14.36
C ASP A 104 5.87 -8.95 -14.65
N ARG A 105 5.11 -8.61 -15.69
CA ARG A 105 4.80 -7.22 -16.03
C ARG A 105 3.89 -6.58 -14.99
N SER A 106 3.11 -7.38 -14.25
CA SER A 106 2.17 -6.89 -13.22
C SER A 106 2.83 -6.63 -11.87
N VAL A 107 4.10 -7.02 -11.67
CA VAL A 107 4.78 -6.96 -10.38
C VAL A 107 4.82 -5.54 -9.80
N THR A 108 5.08 -4.53 -10.63
CA THR A 108 5.15 -3.14 -10.17
C THR A 108 3.79 -2.60 -9.72
N ALA A 109 2.71 -3.00 -10.41
CA ALA A 109 1.35 -2.60 -10.03
C ALA A 109 0.90 -3.30 -8.75
N LYS A 110 1.25 -4.58 -8.58
CA LYS A 110 0.96 -5.34 -7.36
C LYS A 110 1.74 -4.80 -6.16
N LEU A 111 3.03 -4.51 -6.33
CA LEU A 111 3.83 -3.84 -5.30
C LEU A 111 3.23 -2.47 -4.94
N ALA A 112 2.89 -1.65 -5.94
CA ALA A 112 2.24 -0.36 -5.68
C ALA A 112 0.95 -0.52 -4.86
N SER A 113 0.11 -1.49 -5.23
CA SER A 113 -1.14 -1.75 -4.51
C SER A 113 -0.91 -2.26 -3.09
N ALA A 114 0.07 -3.15 -2.88
CA ALA A 114 0.38 -3.72 -1.58
C ALA A 114 0.92 -2.67 -0.60
N PHE A 115 1.85 -1.82 -1.06
CA PHE A 115 2.34 -0.71 -0.24
C PHE A 115 1.28 0.36 -0.02
N ALA A 116 0.42 0.65 -1.01
CA ALA A 116 -0.66 1.62 -0.86
C ALA A 116 -1.73 1.19 0.16
N SER A 117 -1.90 -0.11 0.41
CA SER A 117 -2.80 -0.62 1.46
C SER A 117 -2.21 -0.55 2.86
N HIS A 118 -0.90 -0.31 2.99
CA HIS A 118 -0.26 -0.28 4.30
C HIS A 118 -0.65 0.99 5.08
N PRO A 119 -1.05 0.89 6.37
CA PRO A 119 -1.52 2.05 7.16
C PRO A 119 -0.57 3.26 7.21
N TRP A 120 0.75 3.05 7.34
CA TRP A 120 1.75 4.12 7.31
C TRP A 120 1.90 4.84 5.97
N VAL A 121 1.48 4.22 4.85
CA VAL A 121 1.67 4.79 3.52
C VAL A 121 0.49 5.69 3.19
N LYS A 122 0.78 6.95 2.91
CA LYS A 122 -0.22 7.89 2.41
C LYS A 122 -0.42 7.71 0.92
N HIS A 123 0.68 7.62 0.19
CA HIS A 123 0.67 7.52 -1.26
C HIS A 123 1.93 6.84 -1.78
N VAL A 124 1.77 6.08 -2.87
CA VAL A 124 2.89 5.51 -3.63
C VAL A 124 3.06 6.35 -4.89
N HIS A 125 4.05 7.23 -4.92
CA HIS A 125 4.30 8.11 -6.06
C HIS A 125 4.78 7.33 -7.28
N ARG A 126 5.69 6.38 -7.07
CA ARG A 126 6.32 5.64 -8.16
C ARG A 126 6.88 4.31 -7.69
N VAL A 127 6.75 3.29 -8.53
CA VAL A 127 7.47 2.02 -8.40
C VAL A 127 8.37 1.84 -9.62
N ARG A 128 9.69 1.81 -9.39
CA ARG A 128 10.69 1.64 -10.45
C ARG A 128 11.33 0.26 -10.34
N LYS A 129 11.25 -0.51 -11.43
CA LYS A 129 11.99 -1.76 -11.58
C LYS A 129 13.41 -1.45 -12.08
N LEU A 130 14.41 -1.88 -11.33
CA LEU A 130 15.82 -1.76 -11.63
C LEU A 130 16.36 -3.05 -12.27
N PRO A 131 17.57 -3.03 -12.85
CA PRO A 131 18.25 -4.24 -13.29
C PRO A 131 18.40 -5.26 -12.15
N SER A 132 18.55 -6.54 -12.51
CA SER A 132 18.74 -7.64 -11.56
C SER A 132 17.57 -7.86 -10.59
N GLY A 133 16.35 -7.48 -10.97
CA GLY A 133 15.14 -7.77 -10.19
C GLY A 133 14.96 -6.91 -8.94
N LYS A 134 15.71 -5.81 -8.81
CA LYS A 134 15.56 -4.85 -7.70
C LYS A 134 14.39 -3.89 -7.95
N PHE A 135 13.80 -3.39 -6.88
CA PHE A 135 12.70 -2.44 -6.92
C PHE A 135 13.01 -1.24 -6.04
N GLU A 136 12.68 -0.06 -6.53
CA GLU A 136 12.76 1.18 -5.78
C GLU A 136 11.38 1.83 -5.75
N LEU A 137 10.88 2.11 -4.56
CA LEU A 137 9.56 2.67 -4.33
C LEU A 137 9.72 4.06 -3.70
N ASP A 138 9.05 5.02 -4.33
CA ASP A 138 8.94 6.38 -3.82
C ASP A 138 7.61 6.50 -3.05
N LEU A 139 7.72 6.54 -1.72
CA LEU A 139 6.60 6.50 -0.78
C LEU A 139 6.45 7.86 -0.08
N ASP A 140 5.22 8.35 0.00
CA ASP A 140 4.81 9.40 0.93
C ASP A 140 4.17 8.76 2.17
N TYR A 141 4.65 9.16 3.34
CA TYR A 141 4.28 8.58 4.62
C TYR A 141 3.28 9.45 5.36
N ARG A 142 2.34 8.81 6.05
CA ARG A 142 1.43 9.51 6.96
C ARG A 142 2.18 9.98 8.19
N GLN A 143 2.07 11.27 8.48
CA GLN A 143 2.66 11.86 9.69
C GLN A 143 1.63 11.83 10.83
N PRO A 144 1.97 11.24 12.00
CA PRO A 144 1.11 11.37 13.17
C PRO A 144 1.17 12.82 13.63
N VAL A 145 0.00 13.46 13.74
CA VAL A 145 -0.12 14.84 14.24
C VAL A 145 -0.96 14.92 15.50
N ALA A 146 -1.78 13.91 15.75
CA ALA A 146 -2.66 13.84 16.89
C ALA A 146 -2.69 12.42 17.47
N ALA A 147 -3.06 12.32 18.74
CA ALA A 147 -3.40 11.08 19.40
C ALA A 147 -4.83 11.20 19.94
N PHE A 148 -5.74 10.33 19.50
CA PHE A 148 -7.05 10.22 20.11
C PHE A 148 -6.93 9.57 21.48
N HIS A 149 -7.44 10.24 22.50
CA HIS A 149 -7.44 9.76 23.88
C HIS A 149 -8.82 9.17 24.20
N VAL A 150 -8.88 7.87 24.49
CA VAL A 150 -10.12 7.19 24.88
C VAL A 150 -10.58 7.69 26.25
N THR A 151 -11.64 8.48 26.28
CA THR A 151 -12.24 9.04 27.50
C THR A 151 -13.67 8.56 27.71
N GLY A 152 -14.12 8.49 28.96
CA GLY A 152 -15.48 8.04 29.31
C GLY A 152 -15.60 7.60 30.76
N GLY A 153 -16.76 7.07 31.15
CA GLY A 153 -16.95 6.48 32.48
C GLY A 153 -16.16 5.18 32.67
N GLU A 154 -15.82 4.83 33.92
CA GLU A 154 -15.03 3.62 34.24
C GLU A 154 -15.62 2.32 33.66
N LYS A 155 -16.95 2.15 33.77
CA LYS A 155 -17.64 0.98 33.19
C LYS A 155 -17.52 0.92 31.67
N TRP A 156 -17.60 2.08 31.02
CA TRP A 156 -17.45 2.19 29.57
C TRP A 156 -16.03 1.83 29.13
N LYS A 157 -15.01 2.34 29.83
CA LYS A 157 -13.60 2.03 29.56
C LYS A 157 -13.31 0.53 29.65
N GLN A 158 -13.87 -0.15 30.66
CA GLN A 158 -13.73 -1.60 30.81
C GLN A 158 -14.35 -2.36 29.63
N MET A 159 -15.57 -1.99 29.24
CA MET A 159 -16.25 -2.63 28.11
C MET A 159 -15.50 -2.41 26.79
N ILE A 160 -14.99 -1.20 26.55
CA ILE A 160 -14.32 -0.90 25.29
C ILE A 160 -12.90 -1.47 25.22
N ALA A 161 -12.23 -1.66 26.35
CA ALA A 161 -10.90 -2.26 26.38
C ALA A 161 -10.88 -3.68 25.78
N GLU A 162 -11.89 -4.49 26.09
CA GLU A 162 -12.04 -5.83 25.50
C GLU A 162 -12.30 -5.75 23.99
N HIS A 163 -13.14 -4.82 23.55
CA HIS A 163 -13.44 -4.63 22.14
C HIS A 163 -12.21 -4.15 21.34
N LEU A 164 -11.51 -3.14 21.82
CA LEU A 164 -10.28 -2.62 21.19
C LEU A 164 -9.19 -3.70 21.13
N LYS A 165 -9.05 -4.50 22.19
CA LYS A 165 -8.15 -5.67 22.17
C LYS A 165 -8.52 -6.68 21.08
N SER A 166 -9.81 -6.90 20.84
CA SER A 166 -10.28 -7.79 19.76
C SER A 166 -9.97 -7.26 18.36
N LEU A 167 -9.84 -5.93 18.22
CA LEU A 167 -9.43 -5.25 16.99
C LEU A 167 -7.90 -5.16 16.84
N GLY A 168 -7.13 -5.73 17.77
CA GLY A 168 -5.67 -5.73 17.74
C GLY A 168 -5.00 -4.51 18.38
N TYR A 169 -5.77 -3.58 18.97
CA TYR A 169 -5.20 -2.43 19.65
C TYR A 169 -4.60 -2.82 21.02
N PRO A 170 -3.40 -2.35 21.36
CA PRO A 170 -2.78 -2.60 22.66
C PRO A 170 -3.49 -1.76 23.73
N VAL A 171 -4.46 -2.35 24.43
CA VAL A 171 -5.12 -1.72 25.58
C VAL A 171 -4.50 -2.23 26.87
N SER A 172 -3.29 -1.75 27.17
CA SER A 172 -2.67 -1.97 28.48
C SER A 172 -2.64 -0.65 29.25
N ASP A 173 -3.57 -0.49 30.19
CA ASP A 173 -3.67 0.41 31.37
C ASP A 173 -3.09 1.83 31.39
N VAL A 174 -2.48 2.35 30.32
CA VAL A 174 -2.01 3.73 30.26
C VAL A 174 -2.66 4.41 29.06
N ASN A 175 -3.95 4.67 29.26
CA ASN A 175 -4.74 5.73 28.63
C ASN A 175 -5.25 5.53 27.19
N GLY A 176 -4.92 4.45 26.47
CA GLY A 176 -5.61 4.16 25.20
C GLY A 176 -5.49 5.26 24.14
N TYR A 177 -4.24 5.67 23.86
CA TYR A 177 -3.94 6.64 22.81
C TYR A 177 -3.86 5.95 21.45
N LEU A 178 -4.60 6.49 20.47
CA LEU A 178 -4.61 6.01 19.09
C LEU A 178 -4.05 7.09 18.17
N PRO A 179 -2.90 6.88 17.50
CA PRO A 179 -2.30 7.89 16.66
C PRO A 179 -3.14 8.14 15.41
N LEU A 180 -3.25 9.42 15.04
CA LEU A 180 -3.98 9.91 13.89
C LEU A 180 -3.09 10.78 13.03
N ASP A 181 -3.23 10.62 11.72
CA ASP A 181 -2.71 11.61 10.79
C ASP A 181 -3.61 12.85 10.70
N GLY A 182 -3.15 13.85 9.96
CA GLY A 182 -3.89 15.10 9.78
C GLY A 182 -5.17 15.00 8.95
N GLU A 183 -5.53 13.81 8.45
CA GLU A 183 -6.76 13.53 7.72
C GLU A 183 -7.72 12.66 8.55
N GLY A 184 -7.35 12.34 9.80
CA GLY A 184 -8.17 11.52 10.69
C GLY A 184 -8.04 10.01 10.41
N MET A 185 -6.97 9.58 9.74
CA MET A 185 -6.69 8.16 9.51
C MET A 185 -5.99 7.56 10.73
N LEU A 186 -6.47 6.39 11.15
CA LEU A 186 -5.86 5.60 12.22
C LEU A 186 -4.50 5.08 11.77
N LEU A 187 -3.46 5.40 12.52
CA LEU A 187 -2.11 4.94 12.26
C LEU A 187 -1.77 3.71 13.12
N PRO A 188 -0.76 2.94 12.73
CA PRO A 188 -0.29 1.83 13.54
C PRO A 188 0.09 2.23 14.95
N THR A 189 -0.44 1.50 15.92
CA THR A 189 -0.09 1.61 17.35
C THR A 189 1.18 0.83 17.68
N ALA A 190 1.56 -0.14 16.84
CA ALA A 190 2.77 -0.92 16.99
C ALA A 190 4.01 0.00 17.01
N GLY A 191 4.78 -0.07 18.10
CA GLY A 191 5.99 0.73 18.27
C GLY A 191 5.76 2.17 18.71
N LEU A 192 4.52 2.63 18.89
CA LEU A 192 4.23 3.92 19.52
C LEU A 192 4.44 3.83 21.03
N THR A 193 5.33 4.65 21.58
CA THR A 193 5.55 4.73 23.03
C THR A 193 4.59 5.73 23.66
N TYR A 194 4.44 5.65 24.98
CA TYR A 194 3.69 6.65 25.75
C TYR A 194 4.26 8.07 25.53
N ASP A 195 5.58 8.19 25.52
CA ASP A 195 6.26 9.48 25.32
C ASP A 195 5.94 10.06 23.94
N ASP A 196 5.93 9.23 22.88
CA ASP A 196 5.50 9.68 21.55
C ASP A 196 4.06 10.20 21.58
N ALA A 197 3.14 9.48 22.25
CA ALA A 197 1.75 9.90 22.35
C ALA A 197 1.59 11.23 23.12
N MET A 198 2.47 11.52 24.09
CA MET A 198 2.48 12.79 24.83
C MET A 198 3.03 13.95 23.99
N GLU A 199 3.85 13.65 22.98
CA GLU A 199 4.34 14.64 22.02
C GLU A 199 3.31 15.00 20.94
N LEU A 200 2.23 14.23 20.80
CA LEU A 200 1.15 14.53 19.86
C LEU A 200 0.09 15.45 20.48
N ILE A 201 -0.70 16.12 19.64
CA ILE A 201 -1.88 16.88 20.10
C ILE A 201 -2.97 15.88 20.49
N HIS A 202 -3.51 15.97 21.70
CA HIS A 202 -4.55 15.04 22.15
C HIS A 202 -5.91 15.43 21.60
N ILE A 203 -6.67 14.48 21.09
CA ILE A 203 -8.06 14.68 20.70
C ILE A 203 -8.94 13.92 21.71
N GLU A 204 -9.86 14.65 22.34
CA GLU A 204 -10.79 14.07 23.32
C GLU A 204 -12.24 14.26 22.88
N VAL A 205 -12.95 13.13 22.80
CA VAL A 205 -14.40 13.09 22.63
C VAL A 205 -14.96 12.04 23.59
N TRP A 206 -15.95 12.43 24.38
CA TRP A 206 -16.52 11.59 25.43
C TRP A 206 -17.15 10.31 24.88
N GLU A 207 -16.81 9.17 25.46
CA GLU A 207 -17.38 7.84 25.19
C GLU A 207 -17.38 7.47 23.70
N LEU A 208 -16.25 7.72 23.04
CA LEU A 208 -16.05 7.44 21.63
C LEU A 208 -14.86 6.50 21.41
N TYR A 209 -14.94 5.69 20.36
CA TYR A 209 -13.92 4.75 19.92
C TYR A 209 -13.94 4.67 18.38
N PRO A 210 -12.84 4.23 17.75
CA PRO A 210 -12.78 4.06 16.29
C PRO A 210 -13.76 3.00 15.79
N THR A 211 -14.34 3.22 14.62
CA THR A 211 -15.23 2.22 13.99
C THR A 211 -14.49 1.20 13.11
N GLY A 212 -13.20 1.43 12.86
CA GLY A 212 -12.38 0.65 11.94
C GLY A 212 -11.01 0.26 12.51
N ASN A 213 -10.22 -0.37 11.66
CA ASN A 213 -8.86 -0.81 11.97
C ASN A 213 -7.84 0.27 11.58
N GLU A 214 -6.57 0.02 11.92
CA GLU A 214 -5.44 0.83 11.45
C GLU A 214 -5.48 0.92 9.90
N GLY A 215 -5.15 2.10 9.37
CA GLY A 215 -5.23 2.40 7.94
C GLY A 215 -6.61 2.80 7.43
N THR A 216 -7.63 2.88 8.29
CA THR A 216 -8.96 3.42 7.95
C THR A 216 -9.24 4.76 8.64
N PRO A 217 -10.18 5.59 8.12
CA PRO A 217 -10.64 6.76 8.84
C PRO A 217 -11.18 6.38 10.22
N PHE A 218 -11.05 7.28 11.21
CA PHE A 218 -11.57 7.05 12.55
C PHE A 218 -13.07 6.68 12.55
N GLY A 219 -13.84 7.29 11.64
CA GLY A 219 -15.26 7.00 11.45
C GLY A 219 -16.21 7.90 12.22
N ASP A 220 -15.69 8.91 12.93
CA ASP A 220 -16.46 9.99 13.54
C ASP A 220 -15.95 11.34 13.03
N ARG A 221 -16.86 12.10 12.41
CA ARG A 221 -16.56 13.41 11.82
C ARG A 221 -15.97 14.41 12.81
N ARG A 222 -16.28 14.30 14.10
CA ARG A 222 -15.74 15.16 15.15
C ARG A 222 -14.25 14.94 15.31
N VAL A 223 -13.83 13.68 15.35
CA VAL A 223 -12.42 13.30 15.50
C VAL A 223 -11.65 13.64 14.23
N GLU A 224 -12.21 13.33 13.06
CA GLU A 224 -11.58 13.67 11.77
C GLU A 224 -11.43 15.20 11.59
N SER A 225 -12.43 15.97 12.02
CA SER A 225 -12.37 17.44 12.04
C SER A 225 -11.33 17.98 13.01
N ALA A 226 -11.22 17.38 14.20
CA ALA A 226 -10.18 17.74 15.17
C ALA A 226 -8.78 17.38 14.66
N ALA A 227 -8.63 16.29 13.90
CA ALA A 227 -7.37 15.90 13.26
C ALA A 227 -6.94 16.90 12.18
N LEU A 228 -7.89 17.43 11.39
CA LEU A 228 -7.61 18.53 10.45
C LEU A 228 -7.11 19.79 11.17
N LEU A 229 -7.69 20.12 12.32
CA LEU A 229 -7.20 21.22 13.15
C LEU A 229 -5.82 20.90 13.72
N ALA A 230 -5.58 19.70 14.23
CA ALA A 230 -4.28 19.27 14.73
C ALA A 230 -3.19 19.38 13.65
N LYS A 231 -3.51 19.04 12.39
CA LYS A 231 -2.62 19.23 11.24
C LYS A 231 -2.22 20.69 11.03
N LEU A 232 -3.18 21.61 11.17
CA LEU A 232 -2.89 23.05 11.07
C LEU A 232 -2.02 23.53 12.23
N LEU A 233 -2.30 23.05 13.44
CA LEU A 233 -1.63 23.45 14.67
C LEU A 233 -0.27 22.80 14.87
N SER A 234 0.01 21.65 14.27
CA SER A 234 1.27 20.92 14.45
C SER A 234 2.49 21.75 14.07
N ALA A 235 2.36 22.63 13.07
CA ALA A 235 3.43 23.55 12.65
C ALA A 235 3.81 24.58 13.72
N VAL A 236 2.92 24.86 14.68
CA VAL A 236 3.09 25.89 15.71
C VAL A 236 2.95 25.35 17.13
N ARG A 237 2.80 24.02 17.26
CA ARG A 237 2.49 23.33 18.51
C ARG A 237 3.46 23.72 19.61
N ASP A 238 4.77 23.69 19.33
CA ASP A 238 5.79 23.89 20.34
C ASP A 238 5.88 25.36 20.80
N GLN A 239 5.49 26.30 19.93
CA GLN A 239 5.51 27.73 20.24
C GLN A 239 4.37 28.11 21.19
N ILE A 240 3.17 27.59 20.95
CA ILE A 240 1.96 27.92 21.73
C ILE A 240 1.66 26.85 22.81
N ARG A 241 2.38 25.72 22.77
CA ARG A 241 2.18 24.54 23.62
C ARG A 241 0.76 24.00 23.52
N ILE A 242 0.30 23.70 22.30
CA ILE A 242 -1.02 23.09 22.12
C ILE A 242 -1.02 21.68 22.72
N ALA A 243 -1.87 21.45 23.71
CA ALA A 243 -1.94 20.17 24.40
C ALA A 243 -3.10 19.32 23.87
N LYS A 244 -4.28 19.92 23.74
CA LYS A 244 -5.51 19.17 23.47
C LYS A 244 -6.48 19.93 22.57
N ILE A 245 -7.25 19.17 21.80
CA ILE A 245 -8.44 19.59 21.07
C ILE A 245 -9.63 18.81 21.61
N THR A 246 -10.65 19.52 22.08
CA THR A 246 -11.94 18.96 22.47
C THR A 246 -12.98 19.34 21.43
N VAL A 247 -14.00 18.50 21.29
CA VAL A 247 -15.12 18.78 20.38
C VAL A 247 -16.39 18.95 21.21
N SER A 248 -17.05 20.08 21.04
CA SER A 248 -18.32 20.37 21.69
C SER A 248 -19.49 20.22 20.71
N GLY A 249 -20.64 19.78 21.26
CA GLY A 249 -21.90 19.61 20.52
C GLY A 249 -22.27 18.18 20.15
N ASP A 250 -23.55 17.98 19.83
CA ASP A 250 -24.09 16.70 19.35
C ASP A 250 -23.86 16.58 17.83
N SER A 251 -23.16 15.54 17.39
CA SER A 251 -22.87 15.27 15.98
C SER A 251 -24.12 15.03 15.14
N ARG A 252 -25.26 14.70 15.76
CA ARG A 252 -26.56 14.55 15.09
C ARG A 252 -27.24 15.87 14.79
N LEU A 253 -26.94 16.91 15.59
CA LEU A 253 -27.56 18.22 15.49
C LEU A 253 -26.66 19.21 14.74
N ASN A 254 -25.35 19.07 14.89
CA ASN A 254 -24.37 19.97 14.30
C ASN A 254 -23.71 19.30 13.10
N LEU A 255 -24.06 19.77 11.90
CA LEU A 255 -23.42 19.31 10.66
C LEU A 255 -21.93 19.66 10.63
N VAL A 256 -21.56 20.78 11.25
CA VAL A 256 -20.18 21.25 11.41
C VAL A 256 -19.81 21.20 12.89
N PRO A 257 -18.87 20.34 13.30
CA PRO A 257 -18.40 20.25 14.68
C PRO A 257 -17.84 21.58 15.18
N GLN A 258 -18.00 21.87 16.48
CA GLN A 258 -17.38 23.03 17.11
C GLN A 258 -16.17 22.56 17.92
N LEU A 259 -15.02 23.15 17.66
CA LEU A 259 -13.74 22.75 18.22
C LEU A 259 -13.28 23.74 19.28
N GLU A 260 -12.64 23.20 20.30
CA GLU A 260 -12.00 23.94 21.38
C GLU A 260 -10.56 23.46 21.52
N ILE A 261 -9.67 24.39 21.82
CA ILE A 261 -8.25 24.14 22.02
C ILE A 261 -7.94 24.35 23.50
N THR A 262 -7.13 23.47 24.06
CA THR A 262 -6.52 23.66 25.37
C THR A 262 -5.00 23.65 25.21
N THR A 263 -4.37 24.71 25.68
CA THR A 263 -2.91 24.87 25.70
C THR A 263 -2.31 24.20 26.94
N GLY A 264 -0.99 24.06 26.99
CA GLY A 264 -0.27 23.36 28.06
C GLY A 264 -0.31 24.06 29.42
N ASP A 265 -0.64 25.36 29.45
CA ASP A 265 -0.98 26.13 30.66
C ASP A 265 -2.46 26.01 31.05
N ASN A 266 -3.20 25.11 30.41
CA ASN A 266 -4.63 24.86 30.63
C ASN A 266 -5.52 26.07 30.27
N THR A 267 -5.07 26.91 29.34
CA THR A 267 -5.91 27.96 28.76
C THR A 267 -6.84 27.35 27.71
N HIS A 268 -8.14 27.51 27.93
CA HIS A 268 -9.18 27.05 27.00
C HIS A 268 -9.48 28.16 25.99
N LEU A 269 -9.55 27.81 24.71
CA LEU A 269 -9.88 28.75 23.63
C LEU A 269 -10.91 28.09 22.71
N PHE A 270 -12.02 28.78 22.48
CA PHE A 270 -12.99 28.31 21.50
C PHE A 270 -12.47 28.63 20.09
N TRP A 271 -12.30 27.59 19.27
CA TRP A 271 -11.79 27.72 17.90
C TRP A 271 -12.93 27.92 16.88
N GLY A 272 -14.08 27.29 17.12
CA GLY A 272 -15.21 27.26 16.19
C GLY A 272 -15.11 26.12 15.19
N SER A 273 -15.38 26.40 13.93
CA SER A 273 -15.44 25.37 12.89
C SER A 273 -14.06 24.84 12.50
N PRO A 274 -13.99 23.61 11.97
CA PRO A 274 -12.75 23.02 11.47
C PRO A 274 -12.17 23.84 10.30
N PRO A 275 -10.85 23.79 10.07
CA PRO A 275 -10.23 24.50 8.95
C PRO A 275 -10.87 24.14 7.61
N GLY A 276 -11.29 25.15 6.84
CA GLY A 276 -11.97 24.99 5.55
C GLY A 276 -13.49 24.75 5.64
N MET A 277 -14.06 24.74 6.85
CA MET A 277 -15.50 24.61 7.10
C MET A 277 -16.06 25.79 7.91
N GLU A 278 -15.38 26.93 7.87
CA GLU A 278 -15.77 28.14 8.59
C GLU A 278 -17.13 28.66 8.13
N GLN A 279 -17.95 29.09 9.09
CA GLN A 279 -19.26 29.67 8.78
C GLN A 279 -19.12 31.07 8.17
N PRO A 280 -20.10 31.59 7.39
CA PRO A 280 -20.00 32.90 6.71
C PRO A 280 -19.73 34.14 7.58
N ARG A 281 -19.82 34.03 8.91
CA ARG A 281 -19.51 35.10 9.87
C ARG A 281 -18.35 34.75 10.79
N GLU A 282 -17.76 33.59 10.59
CA GLU A 282 -16.61 33.10 11.33
C GLU A 282 -15.33 33.53 10.60
N ARG A 283 -14.29 33.80 11.39
CA ARG A 283 -12.97 34.09 10.85
C ARG A 283 -12.33 32.84 10.27
N ASP A 284 -11.61 33.00 9.15
CA ASP A 284 -10.88 31.90 8.55
C ASP A 284 -9.79 31.33 9.49
N ALA A 285 -9.45 30.06 9.33
CA ALA A 285 -8.46 29.38 10.16
C ALA A 285 -7.07 30.04 10.16
N ARG A 286 -6.66 30.74 9.09
CA ARG A 286 -5.34 31.39 9.03
C ARG A 286 -5.31 32.66 9.88
N ALA A 287 -6.39 33.43 9.86
CA ALA A 287 -6.56 34.60 10.72
C ALA A 287 -6.57 34.19 12.20
N LYS A 288 -7.29 33.11 12.55
CA LYS A 288 -7.30 32.53 13.91
C LYS A 288 -5.91 32.07 14.34
N LEU A 289 -5.17 31.38 13.46
CA LEU A 289 -3.79 30.94 13.71
C LEU A 289 -2.83 32.13 13.92
N THR A 290 -3.01 33.21 13.16
CA THR A 290 -2.17 34.42 13.27
C THR A 290 -2.34 35.08 14.63
N ASP A 291 -3.57 35.18 15.14
CA ASP A 291 -3.84 35.74 16.45
C ASP A 291 -3.28 34.86 17.57
N LEU A 292 -3.42 33.54 17.42
CA LEU A 292 -2.87 32.57 18.35
C LEU A 292 -1.34 32.70 18.46
N LEU A 293 -0.65 32.83 17.31
CA LEU A 293 0.80 33.06 17.25
C LEU A 293 1.23 34.42 17.81
N SER A 294 0.40 35.45 17.60
CA SER A 294 0.70 36.82 18.05
C SER A 294 0.37 37.04 19.53
N GLY A 295 -0.26 36.07 20.20
CA GLY A 295 -0.79 36.25 21.56
C GLY A 295 -2.01 37.18 21.61
N ASN A 296 -2.66 37.45 20.47
CA ASN A 296 -3.80 38.35 20.35
C ASN A 296 -5.11 37.62 20.67
N PHE A 297 -5.17 36.96 21.82
CA PHE A 297 -6.35 36.25 22.27
C PHE A 297 -6.59 36.47 23.76
N VAL A 298 -7.84 36.34 24.17
CA VAL A 298 -8.23 36.38 25.58
C VAL A 298 -8.27 34.94 26.10
N PRO A 299 -7.64 34.62 27.24
CA PRO A 299 -7.82 33.31 27.89
C PRO A 299 -9.30 33.01 28.15
N GLY A 300 -9.79 31.83 27.77
CA GLY A 300 -11.21 31.51 27.81
C GLY A 300 -12.05 32.16 26.70
N GLY A 301 -11.40 32.87 25.78
CA GLY A 301 -12.03 33.63 24.71
C GLY A 301 -12.42 32.79 23.50
N ASP A 302 -13.07 33.48 22.57
CA ASP A 302 -13.58 32.91 21.32
C ASP A 302 -12.76 33.44 20.14
N LEU A 303 -11.94 32.57 19.54
CA LEU A 303 -11.13 32.90 18.35
C LEU A 303 -11.99 32.98 17.08
N SER A 304 -13.15 32.33 17.08
CA SER A 304 -14.13 32.39 16.00
C SER A 304 -14.76 33.78 15.92
N ILE A 305 -14.89 34.46 17.08
CA ILE A 305 -15.47 35.80 17.26
C ILE A 305 -14.49 36.74 18.03
N ALA A 306 -13.38 37.12 17.38
CA ALA A 306 -12.65 38.42 17.51
C ALA A 306 -11.36 38.58 18.37
N ALA A 307 -10.67 39.70 18.09
CA ALA A 307 -10.23 40.69 19.08
C ALA A 307 -10.32 42.14 18.52
N GLY A 308 -11.10 43.03 19.18
CA GLY A 308 -10.87 44.49 19.17
C GLY A 308 -11.92 45.46 18.59
N ASN A 309 -13.06 45.68 19.27
CA ASN A 309 -13.62 47.02 19.58
C ASN A 309 -14.89 46.91 20.45
N SER A 310 -14.71 46.70 21.76
CA SER A 310 -15.74 47.03 22.75
C SER A 310 -15.13 47.98 23.77
N PRO A 311 -15.56 49.26 23.85
CA PRO A 311 -15.09 50.16 24.90
C PRO A 311 -15.63 49.69 26.27
N PRO A 312 -14.90 49.96 27.37
CA PRO A 312 -15.38 49.63 28.70
C PRO A 312 -16.70 50.39 28.96
N LEU A 313 -17.73 49.64 29.31
CA LEU A 313 -18.98 50.21 29.83
C LEU A 313 -18.65 50.98 31.11
N ARG A 314 -18.94 52.28 31.10
CA ARG A 314 -18.94 53.16 32.28
C ARG A 314 -20.27 53.03 33.02
#